data_AF-A0A836IMS8-F1
#
_entry.id   AF-A0A836IMS8-F1
#
_cell.length_a   1.000
_cell.length_b   1.000
_cell.length_c   1.000
_cell.angle_alpha   90.00
_cell.angle_beta   90.00
_cell.angle_gamma   90.00
#
_symmetry.space_group_name_H-M   'P 1'
#
loop_
_entity.id
_entity.type
_entity.pdbx_description
1 polymer ?
#
loop_
_entity_poly.entity_id
_entity_poly.type
_entity_poly.pdbx_seq_one_letter_code
_entity_poly.pdbx_strand_id
1 'polypeptide(L)'
;MSSEKDALLGSREQAKEYLSKDALKELRTSLDPSNTRARHGLLPKEFQTTDEEHERRVNNYIHEHSTWRKDVYVLRSYEYWRLRADYYPYIRRSDEKDNFFLRGISCHPRLSDYPGCKAVIRDYFVCRDRNPVLQIFNACAPLKEQFCACINEIFLKNHERGDKKFNARRDEFFEEHRSKRFAKMLNQVEESMEAKTKLQD
;
A
#
# COMPACT_ATOMS: atom_id res chain seq x y z
N MET A 1 29.30 30.51 42.15
CA MET A 1 28.94 31.19 40.88
C MET A 1 29.59 30.57 39.63
N SER A 2 30.12 29.33 39.67
CA SER A 2 30.77 28.69 38.50
C SER A 2 29.84 27.73 37.72
N SER A 3 28.98 26.97 38.41
CA SER A 3 28.22 25.88 37.77
C SER A 3 27.13 26.35 36.79
N GLU A 4 26.53 27.52 37.02
CA GLU A 4 25.52 28.07 36.10
C GLU A 4 26.12 28.56 34.78
N LYS A 5 27.37 29.05 34.79
CA LYS A 5 28.07 29.46 33.56
C LYS A 5 28.51 28.26 32.74
N ASP A 6 28.96 27.19 33.40
CA ASP A 6 29.36 25.94 32.74
C ASP A 6 28.15 25.21 32.13
N ALA A 7 26.99 25.22 32.81
CA ALA A 7 25.74 24.69 32.26
C ALA A 7 25.23 25.48 31.04
N LEU A 8 25.36 26.82 31.07
CA LEU A 8 24.96 27.68 29.96
C LEU A 8 25.90 27.51 28.74
N LEU A 9 27.19 27.26 28.97
CA LEU A 9 28.18 26.97 27.93
C LEU A 9 27.94 25.59 27.28
N GLY A 10 27.69 24.55 28.08
CA GLY A 10 27.35 23.21 27.58
C GLY A 10 26.06 23.18 26.75
N SER A 11 25.02 23.92 27.19
CA SER A 11 23.78 24.10 26.41
C SER A 11 24.01 24.84 25.09
N ARG A 12 24.93 25.80 25.06
CA ARG A 12 25.25 26.60 23.87
C ARG A 12 26.12 25.83 22.87
N GLU A 13 26.97 24.91 23.33
CA GLU A 13 27.71 23.99 22.46
C GLU A 13 26.81 22.90 21.88
N GLN A 14 25.93 22.30 22.69
CA GLN A 14 24.90 21.38 22.19
C GLN A 14 23.98 22.06 21.16
N ALA A 15 23.54 23.30 21.42
CA ALA A 15 22.74 24.06 20.45
C ALA A 15 23.50 24.35 19.14
N LYS A 16 24.81 24.56 19.18
CA LYS A 16 25.65 24.70 17.97
C LYS A 16 25.79 23.39 17.20
N GLU A 17 25.78 22.25 17.89
CA GLU A 17 25.81 20.91 17.28
C GLU A 17 24.50 20.62 16.54
N TYR A 18 23.34 20.96 17.13
CA TYR A 18 22.02 20.87 16.47
C TYR A 18 21.83 21.89 15.33
N LEU A 19 22.53 23.03 15.38
CA LEU A 19 22.55 24.05 14.32
C LEU A 19 23.70 23.85 13.31
N SER A 20 24.48 22.78 13.46
CA SER A 20 25.56 22.48 12.53
C SER A 20 24.98 22.20 11.14
N LYS A 21 25.72 22.59 10.10
CA LYS A 21 25.29 22.38 8.70
C LYS A 21 25.05 20.90 8.40
N ASP A 22 25.74 20.00 9.08
CA ASP A 22 25.60 18.56 8.93
C ASP A 22 24.35 18.01 9.64
N ALA A 23 24.05 18.45 10.87
CA ALA A 23 22.81 18.10 11.56
C ALA A 23 21.57 18.67 10.83
N LEU A 24 21.65 19.90 10.31
CA LEU A 24 20.60 20.48 9.49
C LEU A 24 20.46 19.76 8.15
N LYS A 25 21.55 19.27 7.55
CA LYS A 25 21.53 18.46 6.33
C LYS A 25 20.91 17.10 6.60
N GLU A 26 21.25 16.42 7.69
CA GLU A 26 20.61 15.17 8.11
C GLU A 26 19.13 15.35 8.43
N LEU A 27 18.75 16.43 9.12
CA LEU A 27 17.36 16.77 9.39
C LEU A 27 16.60 17.02 8.07
N ARG A 28 17.16 17.81 7.15
CA ARG A 28 16.60 17.99 5.78
C ARG A 28 16.46 16.67 5.04
N THR A 29 17.44 15.78 5.20
CA THR A 29 17.45 14.46 4.57
C THR A 29 16.39 13.54 5.19
N SER A 30 16.11 13.65 6.50
CA SER A 30 15.08 12.89 7.22
C SER A 30 13.65 13.42 6.98
N LEU A 31 13.52 14.73 6.76
CA LEU A 31 12.28 15.43 6.43
C LEU A 31 11.97 15.38 4.93
N ASP A 32 12.90 14.91 4.11
CA ASP A 32 12.68 14.64 2.69
C ASP A 32 11.65 13.49 2.55
N PRO A 33 10.46 13.75 2.01
CA PRO A 33 9.41 12.73 1.83
C PRO A 33 9.87 11.53 0.98
N SER A 34 10.97 11.68 0.23
CA SER A 34 11.58 10.61 -0.55
C SER A 34 12.36 9.60 0.32
N ASN A 35 12.98 10.02 1.44
CA ASN A 35 13.76 9.13 2.32
C ASN A 35 12.89 8.31 3.28
N THR A 36 11.77 8.86 3.74
CA THR A 36 10.80 8.11 4.56
C THR A 36 10.15 6.97 3.76
N ARG A 37 9.96 7.14 2.44
CA ARG A 37 9.47 6.10 1.53
C ARG A 37 10.53 5.04 1.23
N ALA A 38 11.81 5.41 1.11
CA ALA A 38 12.91 4.47 0.96
C ALA A 38 13.02 3.47 2.11
N ARG A 39 12.82 3.92 3.36
CA ARG A 39 12.79 3.05 4.55
C ARG A 39 11.62 2.05 4.57
N HIS A 40 10.52 2.34 3.88
CA HIS A 40 9.36 1.46 3.78
C HIS A 40 9.31 0.63 2.48
N GLY A 41 10.42 0.58 1.71
CA GLY A 41 10.45 -0.10 0.42
C GLY A 41 9.54 0.53 -0.64
N LEU A 42 9.05 1.76 -0.39
CA LEU A 42 8.22 2.54 -1.30
C LEU A 42 9.04 3.34 -2.31
N LEU A 43 10.38 3.32 -2.22
CA LEU A 43 11.38 3.52 -3.30
C LEU A 43 12.80 3.76 -2.71
N PRO A 44 13.84 2.93 -2.98
CA PRO A 44 15.22 3.34 -2.71
C PRO A 44 15.93 3.99 -3.91
N LYS A 45 16.77 4.98 -3.55
CA LYS A 45 17.77 5.71 -4.34
C LYS A 45 18.30 4.86 -5.52
N GLU A 46 18.05 5.33 -6.75
CA GLU A 46 18.61 4.83 -8.03
C GLU A 46 17.91 3.71 -8.83
N PHE A 47 16.62 3.37 -8.63
CA PHE A 47 15.95 2.27 -9.37
C PHE A 47 16.52 0.88 -9.04
N GLN A 48 16.20 0.35 -7.85
CA GLN A 48 16.43 -1.06 -7.56
C GLN A 48 15.76 -1.97 -8.61
N THR A 49 16.60 -2.50 -9.50
CA THR A 49 16.28 -3.47 -10.56
C THR A 49 15.02 -3.10 -11.31
N THR A 50 15.11 -2.11 -12.21
CA THR A 50 14.21 -2.12 -13.37
C THR A 50 14.35 -3.49 -14.00
N ASP A 51 13.31 -4.29 -13.91
CA ASP A 51 13.12 -5.46 -14.74
C ASP A 51 13.27 -4.97 -16.20
N GLU A 52 14.47 -5.12 -16.76
CA GLU A 52 14.83 -4.62 -18.08
C GLU A 52 13.93 -5.22 -19.16
N GLU A 53 13.42 -6.43 -18.91
CA GLU A 53 12.45 -7.09 -19.77
C GLU A 53 11.08 -6.38 -19.71
N HIS A 54 10.60 -6.06 -18.51
CA HIS A 54 9.37 -5.26 -18.34
C HIS A 54 9.49 -3.90 -19.02
N GLU A 55 10.56 -3.14 -18.76
CA GLU A 55 10.77 -1.83 -19.37
C GLU A 55 10.84 -1.93 -20.90
N ARG A 56 11.52 -2.95 -21.44
CA ARG A 56 11.58 -3.19 -22.89
C ARG A 56 10.21 -3.48 -23.48
N ARG A 57 9.41 -4.35 -22.85
CA ARG A 57 8.04 -4.68 -23.31
C ARG A 57 7.13 -3.46 -23.31
N VAL A 58 7.16 -2.69 -22.23
CA VAL A 58 6.37 -1.46 -22.12
C VAL A 58 6.79 -0.44 -23.17
N ASN A 59 8.10 -0.23 -23.36
CA ASN A 59 8.59 0.73 -24.35
C ASN A 59 8.29 0.29 -25.79
N ASN A 60 8.35 -1.00 -26.10
CA ASN A 60 7.92 -1.53 -27.40
C ASN A 60 6.43 -1.26 -27.63
N TYR A 61 5.58 -1.56 -26.63
CA TYR A 61 4.15 -1.27 -26.70
C TYR A 61 3.87 0.22 -26.94
N ILE A 62 4.54 1.10 -26.18
CA ILE A 62 4.43 2.56 -26.37
C ILE A 62 4.86 2.94 -27.78
N HIS A 63 5.99 2.42 -28.27
CA HIS A 63 6.49 2.75 -29.61
C HIS A 63 5.49 2.39 -30.71
N GLU A 64 4.90 1.20 -30.64
CA GLU A 64 3.91 0.70 -31.60
C GLU A 64 2.59 1.49 -31.56
N HIS A 65 2.18 1.98 -30.39
CA HIS A 65 0.88 2.62 -30.18
C HIS A 65 0.97 4.16 -30.06
N SER A 66 2.16 4.72 -30.22
CA SER A 66 2.38 6.17 -30.15
C SER A 66 1.73 6.89 -31.33
N THR A 67 1.09 8.01 -31.04
CA THR A 67 0.48 8.89 -32.05
C THR A 67 1.34 10.14 -32.28
N TRP A 68 0.84 11.07 -33.11
CA TRP A 68 1.46 12.39 -33.34
C TRP A 68 1.62 13.22 -32.06
N ARG A 69 0.88 12.90 -30.97
CA ARG A 69 0.95 13.64 -29.71
C ARG A 69 2.34 13.58 -29.07
N LYS A 70 3.17 12.59 -29.43
CA LYS A 70 4.54 12.41 -28.93
C LYS A 70 5.46 13.54 -29.39
N ASP A 71 5.16 14.12 -30.54
CA ASP A 71 5.96 15.17 -31.16
C ASP A 71 5.65 16.55 -30.55
N VAL A 72 4.53 16.69 -29.83
CA VAL A 72 4.12 17.94 -29.16
C VAL A 72 4.62 17.95 -27.71
N TYR A 73 5.45 18.93 -27.36
CA TYR A 73 6.12 19.03 -26.04
C TYR A 73 5.18 18.84 -24.84
N VAL A 74 4.03 19.53 -24.83
CA VAL A 74 3.08 19.48 -23.71
C VAL A 74 2.34 18.13 -23.64
N LEU A 75 2.11 17.48 -24.79
CA LEU A 75 1.33 16.24 -24.86
C LEU A 75 2.18 14.98 -24.76
N ARG A 76 3.49 15.08 -25.01
CA ARG A 76 4.43 13.95 -24.99
C ARG A 76 4.40 13.19 -23.67
N SER A 77 4.51 13.90 -22.55
CA SER A 77 4.49 13.28 -21.22
C SER A 77 3.14 12.64 -20.91
N TYR A 78 2.05 13.29 -21.32
CA TYR A 78 0.70 12.76 -21.14
C TYR A 78 0.50 11.47 -21.94
N GLU A 79 0.89 11.47 -23.21
CA GLU A 79 0.78 10.29 -24.06
C GLU A 79 1.65 9.13 -23.55
N TYR A 80 2.88 9.41 -23.14
CA TYR A 80 3.76 8.40 -22.55
C TYR A 80 3.11 7.69 -21.37
N TRP A 81 2.59 8.45 -20.40
CA TRP A 81 1.97 7.87 -19.20
C TRP A 81 0.63 7.20 -19.49
N ARG A 82 -0.14 7.72 -20.45
CA ARG A 82 -1.38 7.10 -20.92
C ARG A 82 -1.11 5.74 -21.56
N LEU A 83 -0.17 5.65 -22.49
CA LEU A 83 0.16 4.39 -23.17
C LEU A 83 0.81 3.38 -22.22
N ARG A 84 1.63 3.86 -21.28
CA ARG A 84 2.16 3.03 -20.20
C ARG A 84 1.04 2.44 -19.33
N ALA A 85 -0.02 3.20 -19.05
CA ALA A 85 -1.18 2.69 -18.33
C ALA A 85 -1.98 1.67 -19.15
N ASP A 86 -2.17 1.91 -20.46
CA ASP A 86 -2.93 1.02 -21.36
C ASP A 86 -2.26 -0.35 -21.55
N TYR A 87 -0.93 -0.42 -21.42
CA TYR A 87 -0.20 -1.69 -21.39
C TYR A 87 -0.71 -2.66 -20.31
N TYR A 88 -1.17 -2.13 -19.17
CA TYR A 88 -1.63 -2.96 -18.07
C TYR A 88 -3.07 -3.45 -18.31
N PRO A 89 -3.37 -4.76 -18.12
CA PRO A 89 -4.68 -5.32 -18.43
C PRO A 89 -5.67 -5.30 -17.26
N TYR A 90 -5.32 -4.69 -16.12
CA TYR A 90 -6.05 -4.90 -14.86
C TYR A 90 -7.48 -4.35 -14.89
N ILE A 91 -7.69 -3.20 -15.54
CA ILE A 91 -9.04 -2.64 -15.71
C ILE A 91 -9.90 -3.61 -16.52
N ARG A 92 -9.42 -4.05 -17.69
CA ARG A 92 -10.16 -4.98 -18.57
C ARG A 92 -10.50 -6.30 -17.86
N ARG A 93 -9.54 -6.87 -17.12
CA ARG A 93 -9.77 -8.08 -16.31
C ARG A 93 -10.68 -7.87 -15.11
N SER A 94 -10.74 -6.65 -14.59
CA SER A 94 -11.68 -6.29 -13.53
C SER A 94 -13.10 -6.16 -14.08
N ASP A 95 -13.26 -5.61 -15.29
CA ASP A 95 -14.56 -5.47 -15.95
C ASP A 95 -15.20 -6.81 -16.29
N GLU A 96 -14.40 -7.87 -16.51
CA GLU A 96 -14.87 -9.25 -16.70
C GLU A 96 -15.44 -9.88 -15.42
N LYS A 97 -15.34 -9.23 -14.25
CA LYS A 97 -15.80 -9.78 -12.97
C LYS A 97 -17.04 -9.02 -12.47
N ASP A 98 -18.15 -9.75 -12.34
CA ASP A 98 -19.41 -9.22 -11.82
C ASP A 98 -19.36 -8.79 -10.33
N ASN A 99 -18.32 -9.20 -9.60
CA ASN A 99 -18.13 -8.84 -8.19
C ASN A 99 -17.56 -7.42 -8.05
N PHE A 100 -18.40 -6.44 -8.32
CA PHE A 100 -18.10 -5.00 -8.35
C PHE A 100 -17.95 -4.41 -6.93
N PHE A 101 -17.02 -4.92 -6.11
CA PHE A 101 -16.65 -4.27 -4.84
C PHE A 101 -15.45 -3.34 -5.04
N LEU A 102 -15.71 -2.13 -5.53
CA LEU A 102 -14.75 -1.02 -5.44
C LEU A 102 -14.96 -0.30 -4.09
N ARG A 103 -14.43 -0.87 -3.00
CA ARG A 103 -13.97 0.00 -1.91
C ARG A 103 -12.77 0.74 -2.46
N GLY A 104 -12.95 2.04 -2.75
CA GLY A 104 -11.86 2.93 -3.13
C GLY A 104 -10.72 2.74 -2.15
N ILE A 105 -9.62 2.16 -2.62
CA ILE A 105 -8.43 1.98 -1.82
C ILE A 105 -7.89 3.38 -1.55
N SER A 106 -8.26 3.93 -0.39
CA SER A 106 -7.73 5.19 0.15
C SER A 106 -6.32 5.02 0.72
N CYS A 107 -5.89 3.76 0.87
CA CYS A 107 -4.61 3.39 1.45
C CYS A 107 -3.53 3.50 0.39
N HIS A 108 -2.48 4.29 0.64
CA HIS A 108 -1.28 4.28 -0.20
C HIS A 108 -0.69 2.85 -0.19
N PRO A 109 -0.83 2.04 -1.26
CA PRO A 109 -0.48 0.62 -1.18
C PRO A 109 1.03 0.50 -1.08
N ARG A 110 1.52 -0.25 -0.08
CA ARG A 110 2.95 -0.56 0.01
C ARG A 110 3.28 -1.65 -1.00
N LEU A 111 4.44 -1.54 -1.65
CA LEU A 111 4.90 -2.54 -2.62
C LEU A 111 5.04 -3.94 -1.99
N SER A 112 5.30 -4.01 -0.68
CA SER A 112 5.33 -5.24 0.11
C SER A 112 3.99 -5.97 0.17
N ASP A 113 2.89 -5.22 0.17
CA ASP A 113 1.56 -5.76 0.45
C ASP A 113 0.95 -6.41 -0.80
N TYR A 114 1.43 -6.01 -1.98
CA TYR A 114 0.91 -6.43 -3.27
C TYR A 114 2.04 -6.77 -4.26
N PRO A 115 2.79 -7.88 -4.05
CA PRO A 115 3.93 -8.24 -4.90
C PRO A 115 3.54 -8.44 -6.37
N GLY A 116 2.33 -8.93 -6.66
CA GLY A 116 1.81 -9.10 -8.02
C GLY A 116 1.43 -7.79 -8.73
N CYS A 117 1.37 -6.67 -8.02
CA CYS A 117 1.06 -5.34 -8.56
C CYS A 117 2.28 -4.41 -8.54
N LYS A 118 3.48 -4.92 -8.22
CA LYS A 118 4.69 -4.11 -7.99
C LYS A 118 5.01 -3.18 -9.15
N ALA A 119 4.89 -3.66 -10.40
CA ALA A 119 5.23 -2.89 -11.59
C ALA A 119 4.31 -1.67 -11.79
N VAL A 120 2.99 -1.88 -11.76
CA VAL A 120 2.02 -0.78 -11.97
C VAL A 120 2.01 0.22 -10.80
N ILE A 121 2.21 -0.26 -9.56
CA ILE A 121 2.33 0.61 -8.38
C ILE A 121 3.60 1.48 -8.50
N ARG A 122 4.73 0.88 -8.91
CA ARG A 122 5.98 1.61 -9.15
C ARG A 122 5.78 2.69 -10.23
N ASP A 123 5.20 2.32 -11.37
CA ASP A 123 5.00 3.25 -12.49
C ASP A 123 4.09 4.43 -12.09
N TYR A 124 3.05 4.19 -11.29
CA TYR A 124 2.22 5.24 -10.71
C TYR A 124 3.03 6.21 -9.83
N PHE A 125 3.84 5.70 -8.90
CA PHE A 125 4.65 6.56 -8.03
C PHE A 125 5.73 7.32 -8.81
N VAL A 126 6.35 6.70 -9.82
CA VAL A 126 7.31 7.37 -10.71
C VAL A 126 6.61 8.50 -11.48
N CYS A 127 5.42 8.28 -12.03
CA CYS A 127 4.64 9.31 -12.71
C CYS A 127 4.32 10.48 -11.78
N ARG A 128 3.77 10.15 -10.60
CA ARG A 128 3.32 11.09 -9.58
C ARG A 128 4.48 11.95 -9.06
N ASP A 129 5.59 11.33 -8.69
CA ASP A 129 6.68 12.01 -8.00
C ASP A 129 7.60 12.78 -8.97
N ARG A 130 7.71 12.35 -10.24
CA ARG A 130 8.49 13.09 -11.26
C ARG A 130 7.79 14.32 -11.83
N ASN A 131 6.47 14.38 -11.75
CA ASN A 131 5.70 15.42 -12.43
C ASN A 131 4.67 16.08 -11.48
N PRO A 132 5.11 16.88 -10.49
CA PRO A 132 4.19 17.55 -9.56
C PRO A 132 3.19 18.46 -10.27
N VAL A 133 3.59 19.12 -11.37
CA VAL A 133 2.68 19.94 -12.20
C VAL A 133 1.64 19.09 -12.92
N LEU A 134 1.99 17.88 -13.37
CA LEU A 134 1.06 16.98 -14.06
C LEU A 134 0.06 16.30 -13.12
N GLN A 135 0.28 16.37 -11.79
CA GLN A 135 -0.75 15.98 -10.82
C GLN A 135 -1.99 16.89 -10.93
N ILE A 136 -1.79 18.18 -11.23
CA ILE A 136 -2.89 19.14 -11.47
C ILE A 136 -3.72 18.71 -12.68
N PHE A 137 -3.06 18.15 -13.70
CA PHE A 137 -3.69 17.66 -14.93
C PHE A 137 -4.17 16.21 -14.85
N ASN A 138 -4.11 15.56 -13.69
CA ASN A 138 -4.48 14.16 -13.52
C ASN A 138 -3.79 13.19 -14.52
N ALA A 139 -2.59 13.53 -15.01
CA ALA A 139 -1.93 12.72 -16.05
C ALA A 139 -1.59 11.29 -15.60
N CYS A 140 -1.41 11.09 -14.29
CA CYS A 140 -1.13 9.79 -13.69
C CYS A 140 -2.40 9.04 -13.26
N ALA A 141 -3.60 9.60 -13.46
CA ALA A 141 -4.85 8.95 -13.09
C ALA A 141 -5.08 7.59 -13.79
N PRO A 142 -4.75 7.40 -15.08
CA PRO A 142 -4.87 6.09 -15.71
C PRO A 142 -4.02 5.00 -15.02
N LEU A 143 -2.79 5.32 -14.60
CA LEU A 143 -1.96 4.40 -13.82
C LEU A 143 -2.56 4.13 -12.43
N LYS A 144 -3.22 5.14 -11.85
CA LYS A 144 -3.92 5.00 -10.58
C LYS A 144 -5.03 3.96 -10.67
N GLU A 145 -5.86 4.05 -11.71
CA GLU A 145 -6.95 3.11 -11.95
C GLU A 145 -6.43 1.70 -12.19
N GLN A 146 -5.35 1.55 -12.97
CA GLN A 146 -4.73 0.26 -13.23
C GLN A 146 -4.19 -0.42 -11.97
N PHE A 147 -3.48 0.31 -11.08
CA PHE A 147 -3.01 -0.31 -9.84
C PHE A 147 -4.19 -0.64 -8.91
N CYS A 148 -5.20 0.22 -8.83
CA CYS A 148 -6.40 -0.05 -8.01
C CYS A 148 -7.09 -1.33 -8.49
N ALA A 149 -7.28 -1.48 -9.81
CA ALA A 149 -7.84 -2.68 -10.39
C ALA A 149 -6.97 -3.92 -10.10
N CYS A 150 -5.65 -3.81 -10.18
CA CYS A 150 -4.74 -4.90 -9.81
C CYS A 150 -4.93 -5.37 -8.37
N ILE A 151 -5.01 -4.42 -7.43
CA ILE A 151 -5.19 -4.74 -6.01
C ILE A 151 -6.56 -5.37 -5.77
N ASN A 152 -7.61 -4.86 -6.42
CA ASN A 152 -8.95 -5.43 -6.34
C ASN A 152 -8.97 -6.88 -6.86
N GLU A 153 -8.30 -7.18 -7.97
CA GLU A 153 -8.17 -8.55 -8.45
C GLU A 153 -7.54 -9.48 -7.41
N ILE A 154 -6.49 -9.03 -6.72
CA ILE A 154 -5.84 -9.81 -5.65
C ILE A 154 -6.80 -10.00 -4.47
N PHE A 155 -7.52 -8.95 -4.09
CA PHE A 155 -8.49 -9.00 -3.01
C PHE A 155 -9.58 -10.04 -3.31
N LEU A 156 -10.15 -10.02 -4.52
CA LEU A 156 -11.14 -11.00 -4.97
C LEU A 156 -10.57 -12.42 -4.94
N LYS A 157 -9.37 -12.65 -5.48
CA LYS A 157 -8.72 -13.98 -5.43
C LYS A 157 -8.52 -14.48 -4.00
N ASN A 158 -8.11 -13.59 -3.10
CA ASN A 158 -7.92 -13.94 -1.69
C ASN A 158 -9.26 -14.22 -0.99
N HIS A 159 -10.29 -13.44 -1.30
CA HIS A 159 -11.65 -13.66 -0.80
C HIS A 159 -12.19 -15.02 -1.27
N GLU A 160 -12.12 -15.31 -2.56
CA GLU A 160 -12.53 -16.61 -3.13
C GLU A 160 -11.75 -17.78 -2.51
N ARG A 161 -10.44 -17.62 -2.26
CA ARG A 161 -9.63 -18.63 -1.58
C ARG A 161 -10.06 -18.80 -0.12
N GLY A 162 -10.39 -17.70 0.56
CA GLY A 162 -10.94 -17.69 1.91
C GLY A 162 -12.27 -18.42 1.97
N ASP A 163 -13.20 -18.09 1.07
CA ASP A 163 -14.52 -18.73 0.96
C ASP A 163 -14.40 -20.22 0.66
N LYS A 164 -13.50 -20.62 -0.25
CA LYS A 164 -13.24 -22.05 -0.51
C LYS A 164 -12.72 -22.77 0.72
N LYS A 165 -11.78 -22.16 1.46
CA LYS A 165 -11.24 -22.74 2.69
C LYS A 165 -12.29 -22.82 3.80
N PHE A 166 -13.14 -21.80 3.92
CA PHE A 166 -14.25 -21.78 4.86
C PHE A 166 -15.30 -22.83 4.50
N ASN A 167 -15.73 -22.88 3.24
CA ASN A 167 -16.72 -23.85 2.75
C ASN A 167 -16.23 -25.31 2.89
N ALA A 168 -14.94 -25.56 2.71
CA ALA A 168 -14.35 -26.89 2.91
C ALA A 168 -14.37 -27.35 4.38
N ARG A 169 -14.37 -26.43 5.34
CA ARG A 169 -14.42 -26.73 6.79
C ARG A 169 -15.70 -26.22 7.44
N ARG A 170 -16.74 -26.01 6.64
CA ARG A 170 -17.96 -25.33 7.08
C ARG A 170 -18.64 -26.14 8.18
N ASP A 171 -18.76 -27.44 7.95
CA ASP A 171 -19.47 -28.33 8.87
C ASP A 171 -18.68 -28.49 10.18
N GLU A 172 -17.34 -28.63 10.11
CA GLU A 172 -16.44 -28.61 11.27
C GLU A 172 -16.58 -27.31 12.09
N PHE A 173 -16.58 -26.15 11.41
CA PHE A 173 -16.74 -24.85 12.06
C PHE A 173 -18.08 -24.73 12.79
N PHE A 174 -19.17 -25.20 12.18
CA PHE A 174 -20.50 -25.16 12.80
C PHE A 174 -20.68 -26.21 13.91
N GLU A 175 -20.03 -27.36 13.83
CA GLU A 175 -19.98 -28.33 14.94
C GLU A 175 -19.15 -27.83 16.12
N GLU A 176 -18.02 -27.18 15.88
CA GLU A 176 -17.22 -26.55 16.93
C GLU A 176 -17.99 -25.40 17.59
N HIS A 177 -18.76 -24.63 16.82
CA HIS A 177 -19.62 -23.59 17.38
C HIS A 177 -20.81 -24.15 18.17
N ARG A 178 -21.41 -25.26 17.71
CA ARG A 178 -22.50 -25.94 18.44
C ARG A 178 -22.01 -26.55 19.75
N SER A 179 -20.86 -27.23 19.73
CA SER A 179 -20.24 -27.80 20.93
C SER A 179 -19.86 -26.71 21.94
N LYS A 180 -19.28 -25.58 21.50
CA LYS A 180 -19.02 -24.42 22.38
C LYS A 180 -20.29 -23.83 23.01
N ARG A 181 -21.40 -23.73 22.25
CA ARG A 181 -22.70 -23.29 22.79
C ARG A 181 -23.26 -24.29 23.80
N PHE A 182 -23.14 -25.59 23.53
CA PHE A 182 -23.61 -26.64 24.43
C PHE A 182 -22.82 -26.67 25.74
N ALA A 183 -21.49 -26.59 25.66
CA ALA A 183 -20.63 -26.49 26.84
C ALA A 183 -20.96 -25.27 27.70
N LYS A 184 -21.21 -24.10 27.07
CA LYS A 184 -21.63 -22.90 27.80
C LYS A 184 -22.97 -23.09 28.52
N MET A 185 -23.93 -23.79 27.89
CA MET A 185 -25.22 -24.09 28.50
C MET A 185 -25.06 -25.04 29.70
N LEU A 186 -24.25 -26.10 29.57
CA LEU A 186 -23.97 -27.02 30.68
C LEU A 186 -23.34 -26.31 31.88
N ASN A 187 -22.32 -25.47 31.65
CA ASN A 187 -21.71 -24.69 32.74
C ASN A 187 -22.72 -23.78 33.44
N GLN A 188 -23.64 -23.14 32.71
CA GLN A 188 -24.70 -22.32 33.32
C GLN A 188 -25.69 -23.15 34.14
N VAL A 189 -25.98 -24.38 33.72
CA VAL A 189 -26.84 -25.30 34.47
C VAL A 189 -26.14 -25.76 35.75
N GLU A 190 -24.86 -26.14 35.66
CA GLU A 190 -24.04 -26.51 36.83
C GLU A 190 -23.94 -25.36 37.83
N GLU A 191 -23.61 -24.15 37.37
CA GLU A 191 -23.57 -22.94 38.21
C GLU A 191 -24.94 -22.67 38.88
N SER A 192 -26.05 -22.90 38.16
CA SER A 192 -27.40 -22.73 38.72
C SER A 192 -27.76 -23.81 39.76
N MET A 193 -27.25 -25.04 39.58
CA MET A 193 -27.44 -26.14 40.52
C MET A 193 -26.63 -25.90 41.79
N GLU A 194 -25.36 -25.50 41.67
CA GLU A 194 -24.52 -25.13 42.81
C GLU A 194 -25.06 -23.93 43.59
N ALA A 195 -25.63 -22.94 42.89
CA ALA A 195 -26.28 -21.81 43.53
C ALA A 195 -27.54 -22.23 44.31
N LYS A 196 -28.31 -23.20 43.79
CA LYS A 196 -29.49 -23.74 44.49
C LYS A 196 -29.13 -24.57 45.71
N THR A 197 -28.09 -25.40 45.65
CA THR A 197 -27.63 -26.18 46.82
C THR A 197 -27.05 -25.28 47.90
N LYS A 198 -26.29 -24.23 47.56
CA LYS A 198 -25.79 -23.23 48.53
C LYS A 198 -26.88 -22.38 49.20
N LEU A 199 -28.10 -22.35 48.66
CA LEU A 199 -29.25 -21.64 49.25
C LEU A 199 -30.14 -22.56 50.10
N GLN A 200 -29.90 -23.88 50.09
CA GLN A 200 -30.64 -24.88 50.88
C GLN A 200 -29.91 -25.32 52.15
N ASP A 201 -28.61 -25.00 52.29
CA ASP A 201 -27.85 -25.05 53.55
C ASP A 201 -27.92 -23.70 54.30
#